data_AF-A0A441AQ03-F1
#
_entry.id   AF-A0A441AQ03-F1
#
_cell.length_a   1.000
_cell.length_b   1.000
_cell.length_c   1.000
_cell.angle_alpha   90.00
_cell.angle_beta   90.00
_cell.angle_gamma   90.00
#
_symmetry.space_group_name_H-M   'P 1'
#
loop_
_entity.id
_entity.type
_entity.pdbx_description
1 polymer ?
#
loop_
_entity_poly.entity_id
_entity_poly.type
_entity_poly.pdbx_seq_one_letter_code
_entity_poly.pdbx_strand_id
1 'polypeptide(L)'
;MAMRKILLGLLPVAALGACQTATNPADSYRPVLKSYYACVLVHADQYAGRSNEDPYYLALAARDACGRERHKAQQAVYAAERPAVAARIWKIYDDGLIEDMTARITRNRQG
;
A
#
# COMPACT_ATOMS: atom_id res chain seq x y z
N MET A 1 -9.43 -18.66 70.79
CA MET A 1 -9.30 -18.89 69.34
C MET A 1 -9.49 -17.56 68.62
N ALA A 2 -8.42 -16.98 68.07
CA ALA A 2 -8.44 -15.70 67.37
C ALA A 2 -8.47 -15.96 65.85
N MET A 3 -9.53 -15.49 65.18
CA MET A 3 -9.76 -15.70 63.75
C MET A 3 -9.09 -14.57 62.96
N ARG A 4 -7.98 -14.86 62.27
CA ARG A 4 -7.28 -13.93 61.38
C ARG A 4 -8.14 -13.65 60.14
N LYS A 5 -8.58 -12.41 59.93
CA LYS A 5 -9.12 -11.94 58.63
C LYS A 5 -7.97 -11.36 57.80
N ILE A 6 -7.61 -12.06 56.74
CA ILE A 6 -6.62 -11.63 55.75
C ILE A 6 -7.33 -10.66 54.80
N LEU A 7 -7.01 -9.37 54.91
CA LEU A 7 -7.37 -8.35 53.92
C LEU A 7 -6.11 -8.07 53.09
N LEU A 8 -5.92 -8.86 52.04
CA LEU A 8 -4.90 -8.63 51.00
C LEU A 8 -5.66 -8.57 49.68
N GLY A 9 -6.00 -7.35 49.28
CA GLY A 9 -6.74 -7.06 48.06
C GLY A 9 -6.39 -5.67 47.54
N LEU A 10 -5.10 -5.38 47.40
CA LEU A 10 -4.62 -4.25 46.59
C LEU A 10 -4.26 -4.80 45.21
N LEU A 11 -5.28 -4.87 44.34
CA LEU A 11 -5.09 -4.99 42.90
C LEU A 11 -4.41 -3.69 42.42
N PRO A 12 -3.20 -3.75 41.85
CA PRO A 12 -2.69 -2.62 41.11
C PRO A 12 -3.54 -2.55 39.83
N VAL A 13 -4.42 -1.55 39.75
CA VAL A 13 -4.96 -1.10 38.46
C VAL A 13 -3.79 -0.45 37.73
N ALA A 14 -2.91 -1.29 37.17
CA ALA A 14 -2.03 -0.91 36.10
C ALA A 14 -2.95 -0.66 34.90
N ALA A 15 -3.57 0.51 34.88
CA ALA A 15 -4.01 1.14 33.66
C ALA A 15 -2.74 1.44 32.87
N LEU A 16 -2.22 0.40 32.21
CA LEU A 16 -1.41 0.54 31.02
C LEU A 16 -2.33 1.23 30.01
N GLY A 17 -2.41 2.55 30.13
CA GLY A 17 -2.75 3.42 29.02
C GLY A 17 -1.68 3.21 27.98
N ALA A 18 -1.80 2.12 27.22
CA ALA A 18 -1.37 2.12 25.86
C ALA A 18 -2.16 3.27 25.23
N CYS A 19 -1.54 4.45 25.20
CA CYS A 19 -1.84 5.44 24.19
C CYS A 19 -1.71 4.69 22.88
N GLN A 20 -2.83 4.15 22.38
CA GLN A 20 -2.95 3.72 21.01
C GLN A 20 -2.75 5.00 20.22
N THR A 21 -1.50 5.29 19.85
CA THR A 21 -1.20 6.25 18.79
C THR A 21 -2.13 5.90 17.66
N ALA A 22 -3.00 6.84 17.28
CA ALA A 22 -3.97 6.65 16.22
C ALA A 22 -3.23 6.12 14.99
N THR A 23 -3.41 4.83 14.69
CA THR A 23 -2.71 4.18 13.59
C THR A 23 -3.17 4.89 12.32
N ASN A 24 -2.25 5.52 11.59
CA ASN A 24 -2.61 6.15 10.33
C ASN A 24 -3.04 5.03 9.37
N PRO A 25 -4.28 5.03 8.85
CA PRO A 25 -4.75 3.95 7.99
C PRO A 25 -3.81 3.67 6.80
N ALA A 26 -3.10 4.72 6.34
CA ALA A 26 -2.05 4.63 5.33
C ALA A 26 -0.96 3.61 5.60
N ASP A 27 -0.59 3.38 6.85
CA ASP A 27 0.50 2.48 7.20
C ASP A 27 0.17 1.01 6.90
N SER A 28 -1.13 0.67 6.86
CA SER A 28 -1.59 -0.69 6.55
C SER A 28 -1.46 -1.07 5.07
N TYR A 29 -1.69 -0.11 4.15
CA TYR A 29 -1.70 -0.40 2.71
C TYR A 29 -0.45 0.08 1.96
N ARG A 30 0.37 0.97 2.55
CA ARG A 30 1.63 1.46 1.96
C ARG A 30 2.58 0.35 1.48
N PRO A 31 2.85 -0.73 2.25
CA PRO A 31 3.73 -1.80 1.78
C PRO A 31 3.17 -2.57 0.56
N VAL A 32 1.84 -2.69 0.48
CA VAL A 32 1.15 -3.38 -0.62
C VAL A 32 1.22 -2.53 -1.89
N LEU A 33 1.01 -1.21 -1.78
CA LEU A 33 1.22 -0.28 -2.88
C LEU A 33 2.66 -0.33 -3.40
N LYS A 34 3.67 -0.35 -2.52
CA LYS A 34 5.08 -0.51 -2.93
C LYS A 34 5.32 -1.80 -3.71
N SER A 35 4.71 -2.91 -3.29
CA SER A 35 4.85 -4.20 -3.98
C SER A 35 4.22 -4.15 -5.37
N TYR A 36 3.06 -3.51 -5.50
CA TYR A 36 2.40 -3.27 -6.78
C TYR A 36 3.26 -2.40 -7.70
N TYR A 37 3.77 -1.26 -7.21
CA TYR A 37 4.69 -0.41 -7.97
C TYR A 37 5.92 -1.16 -8.46
N ALA A 38 6.55 -1.95 -7.59
CA ALA A 38 7.75 -2.71 -7.94
C ALA A 38 7.48 -3.72 -9.06
N CYS A 39 6.31 -4.39 -9.05
CA CYS A 39 5.92 -5.26 -10.15
C CYS A 39 5.83 -4.48 -11.47
N VAL A 40 5.10 -3.36 -11.48
CA VAL A 40 4.90 -2.58 -12.72
C VAL A 40 6.23 -2.02 -13.22
N LEU A 41 7.09 -1.56 -12.33
CA LEU A 41 8.43 -1.08 -12.65
C LEU A 41 9.26 -2.12 -13.41
N VAL A 42 9.27 -3.37 -12.91
CA VAL A 42 10.02 -4.47 -13.56
C VAL A 42 9.49 -4.74 -14.96
N HIS A 43 8.17 -4.81 -15.13
CA HIS A 43 7.57 -5.02 -16.45
C HIS A 43 7.76 -3.83 -17.40
N ALA A 44 7.66 -2.60 -16.89
CA ALA A 44 7.90 -1.38 -17.67
C ALA A 44 9.34 -1.34 -18.21
N ASP A 45 10.34 -1.67 -17.38
CA ASP A 45 11.74 -1.74 -17.81
C ASP A 45 11.96 -2.87 -18.83
N GLN A 46 11.35 -4.03 -18.64
CA GLN A 46 11.42 -5.13 -19.62
C GLN A 46 10.81 -4.74 -20.96
N TYR A 47 9.67 -4.06 -20.96
CA TYR A 47 8.98 -3.63 -22.18
C TYR A 47 9.70 -2.48 -22.88
N ALA A 48 10.29 -1.54 -22.12
CA ALA A 48 11.11 -0.47 -22.67
C ALA A 48 12.25 -1.00 -23.55
N GLY A 49 12.88 -2.11 -23.14
CA GLY A 49 14.01 -2.72 -23.88
C GLY A 49 13.61 -3.68 -25.02
N ARG A 50 12.31 -3.98 -25.20
CA ARG A 50 11.83 -5.02 -26.14
C ARG A 50 10.86 -4.52 -27.20
N SER A 51 10.26 -3.36 -27.01
CA SER A 51 9.24 -2.81 -27.90
C SER A 51 9.51 -1.34 -28.19
N ASN A 52 9.15 -0.89 -29.40
CA ASN A 52 9.17 0.51 -29.83
C ASN A 52 7.77 1.17 -29.81
N GLU A 53 6.76 0.47 -29.27
CA GLU A 53 5.39 0.98 -29.08
C GLU A 53 5.38 2.26 -28.24
N ASP A 54 4.29 3.03 -28.29
CA ASP A 54 4.15 4.24 -27.47
C ASP A 54 4.40 3.95 -25.97
N PRO A 55 5.22 4.77 -25.28
CA PRO A 55 5.51 4.58 -23.85
C PRO A 55 4.28 4.46 -22.96
N TYR A 56 3.19 5.16 -23.28
CA TYR A 56 1.93 5.09 -22.54
C TYR A 56 1.30 3.71 -22.64
N TYR A 57 1.23 3.12 -23.83
CA TYR A 57 0.68 1.78 -24.02
C TYR A 57 1.56 0.71 -23.36
N LEU A 58 2.88 0.89 -23.34
CA LEU A 58 3.77 -0.01 -22.61
C LEU A 58 3.62 0.10 -21.09
N ALA A 59 3.38 1.29 -20.55
CA ALA A 59 3.05 1.47 -19.14
C ALA A 59 1.73 0.78 -18.77
N LEU A 60 0.70 0.90 -19.62
CA LEU A 60 -0.56 0.18 -19.44
C LEU A 60 -0.37 -1.34 -19.49
N ALA A 61 0.40 -1.85 -20.45
CA ALA A 61 0.71 -3.27 -20.55
C ALA A 61 1.48 -3.77 -19.32
N ALA A 62 2.42 -2.97 -18.79
CA ALA A 62 3.17 -3.31 -17.58
C ALA A 62 2.26 -3.39 -16.36
N ARG A 63 1.31 -2.45 -16.25
CA ARG A 63 0.30 -2.46 -15.20
C ARG A 63 -0.58 -3.71 -15.27
N ASP A 64 -1.07 -4.05 -16.45
CA ASP A 64 -1.98 -5.17 -16.66
C ASP A 64 -1.29 -6.52 -16.42
N ALA A 65 0.02 -6.64 -16.68
CA ALA A 65 0.83 -7.80 -16.29
C ALA A 65 0.87 -8.02 -14.76
N CYS A 66 0.69 -6.96 -13.98
CA CYS A 66 0.67 -6.96 -12.51
C CYS A 66 -0.75 -7.01 -11.92
N GLY A 67 -1.71 -7.62 -12.63
CA GLY A 67 -3.12 -7.64 -12.24
C GLY A 67 -3.38 -8.22 -10.84
N ARG A 68 -2.58 -9.19 -10.38
CA ARG A 68 -2.73 -9.77 -9.03
C ARG A 68 -2.30 -8.79 -7.94
N GLU A 69 -1.16 -8.14 -8.12
CA GLU A 69 -0.61 -7.14 -7.21
C GLU A 69 -1.51 -5.91 -7.16
N ARG A 70 -2.00 -5.47 -8.33
CA ARG A 70 -2.98 -4.39 -8.46
C ARG A 70 -4.25 -4.69 -7.67
N HIS A 71 -4.80 -5.90 -7.82
CA HIS A 71 -6.01 -6.30 -7.10
C HIS A 71 -5.79 -6.33 -5.58
N LYS A 72 -4.68 -6.90 -5.10
CA LYS A 72 -4.31 -6.91 -3.68
C LYS A 72 -4.15 -5.49 -3.12
N ALA A 73 -3.49 -4.61 -3.86
CA ALA A 73 -3.29 -3.22 -3.47
C ALA A 73 -4.61 -2.46 -3.40
N GLN A 74 -5.49 -2.63 -4.39
CA GLN A 74 -6.83 -2.04 -4.38
C GLN A 74 -7.62 -2.52 -3.16
N GLN A 75 -7.67 -3.83 -2.92
CA GLN A 75 -8.36 -4.38 -1.75
C GLN A 75 -7.82 -3.81 -0.42
N ALA A 76 -6.50 -3.68 -0.28
CA ALA A 76 -5.89 -3.14 0.93
C ALA A 76 -6.30 -1.68 1.18
N VAL A 77 -6.34 -0.84 0.14
CA VAL A 77 -6.80 0.55 0.24
C VAL A 77 -8.28 0.60 0.65
N TYR A 78 -9.13 -0.20 0.01
CA TYR A 78 -10.57 -0.23 0.29
C TYR A 78 -10.91 -0.84 1.66
N ALA A 79 -10.05 -1.71 2.21
CA ALA A 79 -10.23 -2.26 3.55
C ALA A 79 -9.83 -1.27 4.66
N ALA A 80 -8.89 -0.36 4.38
CA ALA A 80 -8.37 0.58 5.37
C ALA A 80 -9.12 1.91 5.41
N GLU A 81 -9.73 2.31 4.29
CA GLU A 81 -10.27 3.66 4.08
C GLU A 81 -11.78 3.66 3.83
N ARG A 82 -12.44 4.80 4.09
CA ARG A 82 -13.85 4.97 3.70
C ARG A 82 -13.99 4.92 2.18
N PRO A 83 -15.08 4.35 1.60
CA PRO A 83 -15.18 4.10 0.16
C PRO A 83 -14.86 5.29 -0.75
N ALA A 84 -15.35 6.49 -0.41
CA ALA A 84 -15.06 7.71 -1.19
C ALA A 84 -13.57 8.12 -1.13
N VAL A 85 -12.93 7.94 0.03
CA VAL A 85 -11.51 8.22 0.23
C VAL A 85 -10.66 7.16 -0.47
N ALA A 86 -11.01 5.89 -0.30
CA ALA A 86 -10.38 4.74 -0.95
C ALA A 86 -10.37 4.89 -2.48
N ALA A 87 -11.52 5.20 -3.07
CA ALA A 87 -11.65 5.38 -4.52
C ALA A 87 -10.75 6.52 -5.03
N ARG A 88 -10.68 7.63 -4.28
CA ARG A 88 -9.81 8.76 -4.62
C ARG A 88 -8.33 8.41 -4.50
N ILE A 89 -7.91 7.77 -3.40
CA ILE A 89 -6.54 7.31 -3.20
C ILE A 89 -6.13 6.35 -4.31
N TRP A 90 -6.97 5.34 -4.58
CA TRP A 90 -6.71 4.35 -5.60
C TRP A 90 -6.56 4.97 -6.98
N LYS A 91 -7.48 5.87 -7.37
CA LYS A 91 -7.40 6.55 -8.66
C LYS A 91 -6.12 7.37 -8.80
N ILE A 92 -5.81 8.21 -7.81
CA ILE A 92 -4.59 9.04 -7.84
C ILE A 92 -3.34 8.17 -7.95
N TYR A 93 -3.30 7.09 -7.19
CA TYR A 93 -2.16 6.19 -7.18
C TYR A 93 -2.00 5.43 -8.51
N ASP A 94 -3.09 4.86 -9.03
CA ASP A 94 -3.05 4.03 -10.25
C ASP A 94 -2.78 4.89 -11.50
N ASP A 95 -3.35 6.10 -11.57
CA ASP A 95 -3.09 7.05 -12.66
C ASP A 95 -1.65 7.58 -12.59
N GLY A 96 -1.19 8.02 -11.41
CA GLY A 96 0.17 8.53 -11.21
C GLY A 96 1.25 7.47 -11.46
N LEU A 97 0.96 6.20 -11.14
CA LEU A 97 1.85 5.09 -11.49
C LEU A 97 1.99 4.93 -13.00
N ILE A 98 0.92 5.07 -13.78
CA ILE A 98 1.01 5.02 -15.25
C ILE A 98 1.82 6.21 -15.78
N GLU A 99 1.62 7.41 -15.25
CA GLU A 99 2.39 8.60 -15.63
C GLU A 99 3.89 8.41 -15.34
N ASP A 100 4.23 7.94 -14.14
CA ASP A 100 5.60 7.66 -13.73
C ASP A 100 6.29 6.63 -14.63
N MET A 101 5.60 5.53 -14.96
CA MET A 101 6.13 4.48 -15.83
C MET A 101 6.28 4.95 -17.27
N THR A 102 5.32 5.74 -17.78
CA THR A 102 5.39 6.36 -19.10
C THR A 102 6.61 7.26 -19.21
N ALA A 103 6.83 8.12 -18.21
CA ALA A 103 7.98 9.02 -18.15
C ALA A 103 9.30 8.24 -18.03
N ARG A 104 9.32 7.15 -17.25
CA ARG A 104 10.48 6.28 -17.12
C ARG A 104 10.85 5.57 -18.42
N ILE A 105 9.88 4.95 -19.10
CA ILE A 105 10.11 4.27 -20.38
C ILE A 105 10.63 5.28 -21.41
N THR A 106 10.06 6.49 -21.44
CA THR A 106 10.54 7.58 -22.28
C THR A 106 12.01 7.92 -21.99
N ARG A 107 12.40 8.06 -20.72
CA ARG A 107 13.80 8.34 -20.33
C ARG A 107 14.75 7.20 -20.70
N ASN A 108 14.40 5.95 -20.42
CA ASN A 108 15.26 4.79 -20.72
C ASN A 108 15.55 4.64 -22.22
N ARG A 109 14.67 5.16 -23.08
CA ARG A 109 14.89 5.18 -24.54
C ARG A 109 15.80 6.32 -25.01
N GLN A 110 16.00 7.34 -24.19
CA GLN A 110 16.82 8.51 -24.52
C GLN A 110 18.27 8.37 -24.05
N GLY A 111 18.56 7.47 -23.10
CA GLY A 111 19.91 7.20 -22.57
C GLY A 111 19.93 7.16 -21.05
#